data_AF-A0A9D4W2T0-F1
#
_entry.id   AF-A0A9D4W2T0-F1
#
_cell.length_a   1.000
_cell.length_b   1.000
_cell.length_c   1.000
_cell.angle_alpha   90.00
_cell.angle_beta   90.00
_cell.angle_gamma   90.00
#
_symmetry.space_group_name_H-M   'P 1'
#
loop_
_entity.id
_entity.type
_entity.pdbx_description
1 polymer ?
#
loop_
_entity_poly.entity_id
_entity_poly.type
_entity_poly.pdbx_seq_one_letter_code
_entity_poly.pdbx_strand_id
1 'polypeptide(L)'
;MYYVTITGDVFSGTWSEGVHYSGVLDEWFGPRCWSTRPILLFLTTLFVFIPLASFRRVDSLRYTSALSVALAIVFVVITAGLAILKFVNGSITMPRLMPKLTDDESFWKLFTTIPILVTAYICHHNVHPIENELKEPSHMNAIVRTSLILCTSAYIATSLFGILLFGDKIQDDVLANFDGDLGVRYSTFLNDVVRVSYGIHLILVFPIVFFSLRLNLDGLLFPHAIPLAFDNKRFFFVTIILMAFVFVGANYVPSIWYAFQFTGATTALSAGYIFPAAIALKDKRGVATKKDKLLSLLIIVLAVSCSIIAICSNLYTFGNKTTSHEN
;
A
#
# COMPACT_ATOMS: atom_id res chain seq x y z
N MET A 1 6.74 6.47 -0.92
CA MET A 1 5.81 7.35 -1.65
C MET A 1 4.38 7.08 -1.24
N TYR A 2 3.79 5.90 -1.53
CA TYR A 2 2.38 5.57 -1.20
C TYR A 2 1.93 5.98 0.19
N TYR A 3 2.65 5.54 1.23
CA TYR A 3 2.32 5.86 2.62
C TYR A 3 2.25 7.36 2.88
N VAL A 4 3.19 8.14 2.33
CA VAL A 4 3.22 9.61 2.50
C VAL A 4 2.08 10.26 1.73
N THR A 5 1.79 9.80 0.51
CA THR A 5 0.67 10.29 -0.31
C THR A 5 -0.68 10.05 0.38
N ILE A 6 -0.96 8.81 0.81
CA ILE A 6 -2.22 8.47 1.48
C ILE A 6 -2.34 9.21 2.81
N THR A 7 -1.26 9.30 3.60
CA THR A 7 -1.27 10.11 4.84
C THR A 7 -1.61 11.58 4.54
N GLY A 8 -1.07 12.15 3.45
CA GLY A 8 -1.48 13.47 2.97
C GLY A 8 -2.96 13.53 2.68
N ASP A 9 -3.46 12.63 1.84
CA ASP A 9 -4.86 12.59 1.39
C ASP A 9 -5.85 12.44 2.57
N VAL A 10 -5.50 11.64 3.58
CA VAL A 10 -6.32 11.46 4.79
C VAL A 10 -6.43 12.76 5.60
N PHE A 11 -5.32 13.49 5.76
CA PHE A 11 -5.25 14.64 6.67
C PHE A 11 -5.56 15.98 5.99
N SER A 12 -5.14 16.19 4.74
CA SER A 12 -5.40 17.42 3.95
C SER A 12 -6.58 17.31 2.98
N GLY A 13 -7.17 16.12 2.84
CA GLY A 13 -8.22 15.87 1.87
C GLY A 13 -7.69 15.48 0.49
N THR A 14 -8.60 14.99 -0.34
CA THR A 14 -8.30 14.50 -1.68
C THR A 14 -9.38 14.88 -2.68
N TRP A 15 -9.04 14.84 -3.96
CA TRP A 15 -9.98 15.07 -5.05
C TRP A 15 -10.20 13.76 -5.78
N SER A 16 -11.45 13.30 -5.85
CA SER A 16 -11.84 12.13 -6.65
C SER A 16 -13.04 12.51 -7.52
N GLU A 17 -12.95 12.23 -8.81
CA GLU A 17 -14.02 12.49 -9.80
C GLU A 17 -14.61 13.92 -9.78
N GLY A 18 -13.78 14.92 -9.48
CA GLY A 18 -14.20 16.33 -9.41
C GLY A 18 -14.90 16.73 -8.10
N VAL A 19 -15.05 15.81 -7.15
CA VAL A 19 -15.55 16.08 -5.80
C VAL A 19 -14.37 16.21 -4.83
N HIS A 20 -14.41 17.24 -3.99
CA HIS A 20 -13.45 17.42 -2.91
C HIS A 20 -13.91 16.65 -1.68
N TYR A 21 -13.08 15.71 -1.24
CA TYR A 21 -13.24 15.01 0.02
C TYR A 21 -12.40 15.72 1.07
N SER A 22 -13.04 16.18 2.15
CA SER A 22 -12.38 16.98 3.18
C SER A 22 -11.36 16.14 3.93
N GLY A 23 -10.26 16.75 4.37
CA GLY A 23 -9.29 16.11 5.25
C GLY A 23 -9.74 16.16 6.71
N VAL A 24 -9.26 15.22 7.54
CA VAL A 24 -9.56 15.24 8.98
C VAL A 24 -9.16 16.56 9.62
N LEU A 25 -8.05 17.17 9.20
CA LEU A 25 -7.59 18.44 9.77
C LEU A 25 -8.44 19.63 9.32
N ASP A 26 -8.96 19.59 8.09
CA ASP A 26 -9.87 20.63 7.61
C ASP A 26 -11.22 20.56 8.33
N GLU A 27 -11.73 19.36 8.62
CA GLU A 27 -12.95 19.19 9.43
C GLU A 27 -12.78 19.68 10.86
N TRP A 28 -11.65 19.38 11.49
CA TRP A 28 -11.42 19.72 12.90
C TRP A 28 -11.06 21.18 13.13
N PHE A 29 -10.28 21.79 12.23
CA PHE A 29 -9.69 23.11 12.44
C PHE A 29 -10.16 24.17 11.44
N GLY A 30 -10.94 23.78 10.44
CA GLY A 30 -11.36 24.61 9.31
C GLY A 30 -10.24 24.82 8.29
N PRO A 31 -10.58 25.37 7.10
CA PRO A 31 -9.61 25.65 6.05
C PRO A 31 -8.64 26.73 6.53
N ARG A 32 -7.38 26.35 6.73
CA ARG A 32 -6.30 27.25 7.15
C ARG A 32 -5.09 27.04 6.24
N CYS A 33 -4.17 27.99 6.18
CA CYS A 33 -3.02 27.94 5.25
C CYS A 33 -2.14 26.68 5.42
N TRP A 34 -1.88 26.26 6.67
CA TRP A 34 -1.18 25.02 7.03
C TRP A 34 -1.90 23.71 6.67
N SER A 35 -3.22 23.74 6.40
CA SER A 35 -3.96 22.55 5.99
C SER A 35 -3.77 22.20 4.52
N THR A 36 -3.15 23.09 3.73
CA THR A 36 -2.85 22.79 2.32
C THR A 36 -1.91 21.59 2.21
N ARG A 37 -2.25 20.66 1.31
CA ARG A 37 -1.51 19.40 1.07
C ARG A 37 0.02 19.54 1.06
N PRO A 38 0.65 20.46 0.28
CA PRO A 38 2.11 20.53 0.24
C PRO A 38 2.73 21.00 1.57
N ILE A 39 2.09 21.93 2.28
CA ILE A 39 2.59 22.43 3.58
C ILE A 39 2.41 21.34 4.63
N LEU A 40 1.26 20.68 4.66
CA LEU A 40 0.99 19.58 5.58
C LEU A 40 1.97 18.42 5.37
N LEU A 41 2.17 17.99 4.12
CA LEU A 41 3.12 16.94 3.79
C LEU A 41 4.53 17.35 4.19
N PHE A 42 4.93 18.61 3.98
CA PHE A 42 6.24 19.09 4.37
C PHE A 42 6.44 19.02 5.88
N LEU A 43 5.47 19.51 6.66
CA LEU A 43 5.51 19.46 8.12
C LEU A 43 5.52 18.02 8.64
N THR A 44 4.66 17.16 8.11
CA THR A 44 4.57 15.75 8.50
C THR A 44 5.86 15.00 8.13
N THR A 45 6.43 15.28 6.96
CA THR A 45 7.73 14.73 6.56
C THR A 45 8.84 15.16 7.50
N LEU A 46 8.92 16.46 7.82
CA LEU A 46 9.97 17.01 8.67
C LEU A 46 9.89 16.52 10.12
N PHE A 47 8.69 16.55 10.72
CA PHE A 47 8.50 16.30 12.15
C PHE A 47 8.11 14.86 12.50
N VAL A 48 7.60 14.08 11.54
CA VAL A 48 7.14 12.71 11.80
C VAL A 48 7.97 11.70 11.00
N PHE A 49 7.97 11.78 9.67
CA PHE A 49 8.62 10.75 8.86
C PHE A 49 10.16 10.75 8.98
N ILE A 50 10.83 11.91 9.02
CA ILE A 50 12.29 11.99 9.16
C ILE A 50 12.78 11.43 10.51
N PRO A 51 12.20 11.83 11.67
CA PRO A 51 12.58 11.24 12.95
C PRO A 51 12.37 9.73 12.99
N LEU A 52 11.21 9.24 12.50
CA LEU A 52 10.92 7.81 12.46
C LEU A 52 11.83 7.05 11.47
N ALA A 53 12.19 7.63 10.33
CA ALA A 53 13.11 7.01 9.37
C ALA A 53 14.57 6.96 9.84
N SER A 54 14.92 7.75 10.85
CA SER A 54 16.28 7.86 11.37
C SER A 54 16.67 6.71 12.31
N PHE A 55 15.73 5.81 12.65
CA PHE A 55 16.06 4.60 13.39
C PHE A 55 17.02 3.69 12.59
N ARG A 56 18.03 3.17 13.30
CA ARG A 56 19.14 2.40 12.71
C ARG A 56 18.97 0.89 12.77
N ARG A 57 18.03 0.40 13.58
CA ARG A 57 17.78 -1.03 13.79
C ARG A 57 16.30 -1.33 13.62
N VAL A 58 15.99 -2.48 13.02
CA VAL A 58 14.62 -2.94 12.86
C VAL A 58 14.01 -3.34 14.22
N ASP A 59 14.82 -3.85 15.16
CA ASP A 59 14.33 -4.22 16.51
C ASP A 59 13.72 -3.02 17.27
N SER A 60 14.25 -1.81 17.08
CA SER A 60 13.66 -0.59 17.66
C SER A 60 12.27 -0.27 17.09
N LEU A 61 11.97 -0.72 15.86
CA LEU A 61 10.69 -0.54 15.20
C LEU A 61 9.66 -1.61 15.57
N ARG A 62 10.01 -2.64 16.35
CA ARG A 62 9.08 -3.73 16.67
C ARG A 62 7.79 -3.24 17.34
N TYR A 63 7.90 -2.24 18.22
CA TYR A 63 6.76 -1.66 18.93
C TYR A 63 5.87 -0.85 17.99
N THR A 64 6.48 -0.08 17.07
CA THR A 64 5.73 0.66 16.05
C THR A 64 5.03 -0.28 15.08
N SER A 65 5.67 -1.41 14.71
CA SER A 65 5.06 -2.46 13.88
C SER A 65 3.87 -3.12 14.57
N ALA A 66 4.02 -3.51 15.85
CA ALA A 66 2.94 -4.14 16.61
C ALA A 66 1.74 -3.21 16.77
N LEU A 67 1.99 -1.94 17.10
CA LEU A 67 0.95 -0.91 17.19
C LEU A 67 0.28 -0.68 15.82
N SER A 68 1.06 -0.65 14.75
CA SER A 68 0.53 -0.52 13.38
C SER A 68 -0.43 -1.66 13.03
N VAL A 69 -0.08 -2.92 13.32
CA VAL A 69 -0.98 -4.07 13.11
C VAL A 69 -2.24 -3.96 13.96
N ALA A 70 -2.13 -3.54 15.22
CA ALA A 70 -3.29 -3.33 16.08
C ALA A 70 -4.25 -2.27 15.51
N LEU A 71 -3.72 -1.16 14.99
CA LEU A 71 -4.53 -0.12 14.34
C LEU A 71 -5.23 -0.62 13.06
N ALA A 72 -4.57 -1.47 12.27
CA ALA A 72 -5.22 -2.11 11.12
C ALA A 72 -6.37 -3.03 11.53
N ILE A 73 -6.23 -3.77 12.65
CA ILE A 73 -7.32 -4.58 13.20
C ILE A 73 -8.47 -3.70 13.69
N VAL A 74 -8.17 -2.58 14.35
CA VAL A 74 -9.20 -1.59 14.76
C VAL A 74 -9.98 -1.08 13.55
N PHE A 75 -9.30 -0.75 12.46
CA PHE A 75 -9.94 -0.35 11.20
C PHE A 75 -10.94 -1.43 10.69
N VAL A 76 -10.52 -2.70 10.68
CA VAL A 76 -11.39 -3.82 10.26
C VAL A 76 -12.60 -3.97 11.20
N VAL A 77 -12.37 -3.91 12.51
CA VAL A 77 -13.42 -4.08 13.53
C VAL A 77 -14.46 -2.96 13.45
N ILE A 78 -14.04 -1.70 13.30
CA ILE A 78 -14.97 -0.57 13.18
C ILE A 78 -15.75 -0.67 11.86
N THR A 79 -15.07 -0.96 10.75
CA THR A 79 -15.75 -1.13 9.44
C THR A 79 -16.77 -2.27 9.48
N ALA A 80 -16.42 -3.39 10.10
CA ALA A 80 -17.34 -4.50 10.33
C ALA A 80 -18.54 -4.10 11.21
N GLY A 81 -18.28 -3.39 12.31
CA GLY A 81 -19.31 -2.88 13.21
C GLY A 81 -20.29 -1.95 12.51
N LEU A 82 -19.78 -1.00 11.72
CA LEU A 82 -20.59 -0.08 10.91
C LEU A 82 -21.44 -0.84 9.87
N ALA A 83 -20.85 -1.81 9.18
CA ALA A 83 -21.58 -2.65 8.23
C ALA A 83 -22.70 -3.45 8.91
N ILE A 84 -22.43 -4.08 10.07
CA ILE A 84 -23.44 -4.83 10.83
C ILE A 84 -24.55 -3.90 11.34
N LEU A 85 -24.21 -2.72 11.87
CA LEU A 85 -25.21 -1.76 12.35
C LEU A 85 -26.13 -1.28 11.22
N LYS A 86 -25.57 -0.94 10.05
CA LYS A 86 -26.39 -0.61 8.88
C LYS A 86 -27.27 -1.77 8.45
N PHE A 87 -26.76 -3.00 8.51
CA PHE A 87 -27.50 -4.20 8.14
C PHE A 87 -28.73 -4.38 9.03
N VAL A 88 -28.53 -4.28 10.36
CA VAL A 88 -29.60 -4.39 11.36
C VAL A 88 -30.63 -3.27 11.21
N ASN A 89 -30.20 -2.05 10.88
CA ASN A 89 -31.10 -0.91 10.65
C ASN A 89 -31.88 -1.01 9.33
N GLY A 90 -31.73 -2.09 8.55
CA GLY A 90 -32.42 -2.28 7.27
C GLY A 90 -32.04 -1.26 6.18
N SER A 91 -30.98 -0.49 6.40
CA SER A 91 -30.54 0.59 5.50
C SER A 91 -29.54 0.10 4.45
N ILE A 92 -29.22 -1.20 4.44
CA ILE A 92 -28.34 -1.79 3.42
C ILE A 92 -29.16 -2.18 2.22
N THR A 93 -28.90 -1.50 1.11
CA THR A 93 -29.18 -2.07 -0.21
C THR A 93 -28.21 -3.24 -0.39
N MET A 94 -28.71 -4.47 -0.51
CA MET A 94 -27.88 -5.68 -0.67
C MET A 94 -26.82 -5.42 -1.76
N PRO A 95 -25.52 -5.35 -1.42
CA PRO A 95 -24.51 -5.02 -2.40
C PRO A 95 -24.29 -6.19 -3.33
N ARG A 96 -23.89 -5.87 -4.56
CA ARG A 96 -23.63 -6.88 -5.58
C ARG A 96 -22.31 -7.55 -5.26
N LEU A 97 -22.36 -8.84 -4.90
CA LEU A 97 -21.15 -9.61 -4.62
C LEU A 97 -20.39 -10.00 -5.91
N MET A 98 -21.07 -9.91 -7.06
CA MET A 98 -20.51 -10.22 -8.38
C MET A 98 -20.36 -8.93 -9.22
N PRO A 99 -19.23 -8.76 -9.94
CA PRO A 99 -19.02 -7.61 -10.81
C PRO A 99 -20.01 -7.63 -11.99
N LYS A 100 -20.45 -6.45 -12.42
CA LYS A 100 -21.20 -6.30 -13.69
C LYS A 100 -20.24 -6.48 -14.85
N LEU A 101 -20.32 -7.62 -15.53
CA LEU A 101 -19.59 -7.89 -16.78
C LEU A 101 -20.48 -7.56 -17.99
N THR A 102 -21.13 -6.40 -17.98
CA THR A 102 -22.08 -6.01 -19.03
C THR A 102 -21.39 -5.50 -20.29
N ASP A 103 -20.17 -4.97 -20.16
CA ASP A 103 -19.39 -4.38 -21.25
C ASP A 103 -17.97 -4.96 -21.30
N ASP A 104 -17.40 -5.07 -22.50
CA ASP A 104 -16.02 -5.55 -22.71
C ASP A 104 -15.00 -4.75 -21.89
N GLU A 105 -15.24 -3.44 -21.68
CA GLU A 105 -14.38 -2.58 -20.86
C GLU A 105 -14.34 -3.01 -19.38
N SER A 106 -15.46 -3.51 -18.85
CA SER A 106 -15.54 -3.97 -17.45
C SER A 106 -14.73 -5.25 -17.22
N PHE A 107 -14.62 -6.11 -18.25
CA PHE A 107 -13.78 -7.30 -18.19
C PHE A 107 -12.29 -6.93 -18.16
N TRP A 108 -11.84 -5.97 -18.98
CA TRP A 108 -10.45 -5.52 -18.97
C TRP A 108 -10.06 -4.78 -17.69
N LYS A 109 -11.01 -4.11 -17.03
CA LYS A 109 -10.78 -3.49 -15.71
C LYS A 109 -10.42 -4.52 -14.64
N LEU A 110 -10.93 -5.76 -14.71
CA LEU A 110 -10.57 -6.82 -13.76
C LEU A 110 -9.06 -7.12 -13.77
N PHE A 111 -8.43 -7.05 -14.94
CA PHE A 111 -6.98 -7.28 -15.07
C PHE A 111 -6.15 -6.14 -14.47
N THR A 112 -6.71 -4.94 -14.34
CA THR A 112 -6.02 -3.81 -13.68
C THR A 112 -5.94 -3.98 -12.16
N THR A 113 -6.78 -4.84 -11.58
CA THR A 113 -6.77 -5.19 -10.14
C THR A 113 -5.67 -6.19 -9.79
N ILE A 114 -5.25 -7.05 -10.73
CA ILE A 114 -4.21 -8.07 -10.50
C ILE A 114 -2.89 -7.42 -10.02
N PRO A 115 -2.33 -6.39 -10.69
CA PRO A 115 -1.18 -5.64 -10.19
C PRO A 115 -1.30 -5.14 -8.75
N ILE A 116 -2.49 -4.69 -8.36
CA ILE A 116 -2.74 -4.13 -7.04
C ILE A 116 -2.68 -5.25 -6.00
N LEU A 117 -3.30 -6.39 -6.28
CA LEU A 117 -3.20 -7.59 -5.43
C LEU A 117 -1.75 -8.06 -5.31
N VAL A 118 -1.01 -8.11 -6.42
CA VAL A 118 0.42 -8.49 -6.41
C VAL A 118 1.24 -7.53 -5.55
N THR A 119 0.97 -6.22 -5.64
CA THR A 119 1.63 -5.22 -4.80
C THR A 119 1.28 -5.40 -3.32
N ALA A 120 0.04 -5.76 -2.99
CA ALA A 120 -0.38 -5.97 -1.60
C ALA A 120 0.38 -7.10 -0.91
N TYR A 121 0.80 -8.13 -1.66
CA TYR A 121 1.57 -9.26 -1.13
C TYR A 121 3.10 -9.08 -1.22
N ILE A 122 3.61 -7.90 -1.60
CA ILE A 122 5.06 -7.69 -1.69
C ILE A 122 5.69 -7.43 -0.31
N CYS A 123 6.25 -8.47 0.29
CA CYS A 123 7.00 -8.37 1.55
C CYS A 123 8.46 -8.86 1.46
N HIS A 124 8.85 -9.44 0.32
CA HIS A 124 10.12 -10.13 0.11
C HIS A 124 11.37 -9.30 0.45
N HIS A 125 11.33 -7.99 0.19
CA HIS A 125 12.45 -7.07 0.48
C HIS A 125 12.74 -6.88 1.98
N ASN A 126 11.78 -7.22 2.85
CA ASN A 126 11.92 -7.16 4.30
C ASN A 126 12.35 -8.49 4.92
N VAL A 127 12.30 -9.60 4.18
CA VAL A 127 12.57 -10.94 4.71
C VAL A 127 14.01 -11.02 5.24
N HIS A 128 15.01 -10.70 4.43
CA HIS A 128 16.41 -10.79 4.87
C HIS A 128 16.77 -9.83 6.02
N PRO A 129 16.36 -8.54 6.00
CA PRO A 129 16.59 -7.67 7.16
C PRO A 129 15.97 -8.20 8.46
N ILE A 130 14.77 -8.79 8.41
CA ILE A 130 14.12 -9.37 9.58
C ILE A 130 14.82 -10.67 10.01
N GLU A 131 15.27 -11.49 9.05
CA GLU A 131 16.03 -12.73 9.29
C GLU A 131 17.30 -12.49 10.09
N ASN A 132 18.03 -11.44 9.73
CA ASN A 132 19.28 -11.08 10.38
C ASN A 132 19.11 -10.60 11.84
N GLU A 133 17.89 -10.21 12.24
CA GLU A 133 17.58 -9.74 13.59
C GLU A 133 16.88 -10.83 14.44
N LEU A 134 16.53 -11.97 13.84
CA LEU A 134 15.93 -13.10 14.54
C LEU A 134 16.97 -13.85 15.38
N LYS A 135 16.59 -14.21 16.62
CA LYS A 135 17.41 -15.10 17.46
C LYS A 135 17.63 -16.47 16.82
N GLU A 136 16.59 -16.99 16.15
CA GLU A 136 16.59 -18.27 15.47
C GLU A 136 16.07 -18.10 14.03
N PRO A 137 16.97 -17.96 13.04
CA PRO A 137 16.60 -17.77 11.64
C PRO A 137 15.73 -18.89 11.04
N SER A 138 15.82 -20.11 11.59
CA SER A 138 15.01 -21.28 11.20
C SER A 138 13.50 -21.02 11.28
N HIS A 139 13.06 -20.09 12.14
CA HIS A 139 11.65 -19.73 12.29
C HIS A 139 11.11 -18.81 11.20
N MET A 140 11.96 -18.28 10.30
CA MET A 140 11.54 -17.32 9.28
C MET A 140 10.38 -17.84 8.42
N ASN A 141 10.42 -19.09 7.98
CA ASN A 141 9.35 -19.68 7.17
C ASN A 141 7.99 -19.70 7.89
N ALA A 142 7.99 -20.00 9.20
CA ALA A 142 6.77 -20.00 10.01
C ALA A 142 6.23 -18.58 10.22
N ILE A 143 7.13 -17.61 10.42
CA ILE A 143 6.79 -16.19 10.55
C ILE A 143 6.14 -15.70 9.25
N VAL A 144 6.80 -15.89 8.10
CA VAL A 144 6.26 -15.48 6.79
C VAL A 144 4.89 -16.10 6.53
N ARG A 145 4.73 -17.41 6.76
CA ARG A 145 3.44 -18.09 6.55
C ARG A 145 2.34 -17.54 7.45
N THR A 146 2.63 -17.31 8.73
CA THR A 146 1.67 -16.76 9.68
C THR A 146 1.29 -15.32 9.32
N SER A 147 2.27 -14.50 8.95
CA SER A 147 2.04 -13.13 8.49
C SER A 147 1.20 -13.07 7.22
N LEU A 148 1.42 -13.97 6.26
CA LEU A 148 0.60 -14.06 5.05
C LEU A 148 -0.85 -14.44 5.36
N ILE A 149 -1.08 -15.43 6.23
CA ILE A 149 -2.44 -15.83 6.64
C ILE A 149 -3.17 -14.65 7.32
N LEU A 150 -2.50 -13.95 8.24
CA LEU A 150 -3.06 -12.79 8.93
C LEU A 150 -3.33 -11.62 7.98
N CYS A 151 -2.45 -11.39 7.01
CA CYS A 151 -2.63 -10.38 5.97
C CYS A 151 -3.82 -10.71 5.06
N THR A 152 -3.89 -11.94 4.56
CA THR A 152 -5.01 -12.41 3.74
C THR A 152 -6.35 -12.30 4.47
N SER A 153 -6.41 -12.67 5.76
CA SER A 153 -7.65 -12.57 6.52
C SER A 153 -8.11 -11.12 6.70
N ALA A 154 -7.18 -10.19 6.98
CA ALA A 154 -7.46 -8.77 7.08
C ALA A 154 -7.94 -8.18 5.75
N TYR A 155 -7.33 -8.57 4.61
CA TYR A 155 -7.75 -8.13 3.28
C TYR A 155 -9.15 -8.65 2.90
N ILE A 156 -9.44 -9.93 3.15
CA ILE A 156 -10.76 -10.50 2.90
C ILE A 156 -11.81 -9.82 3.77
N ALA A 157 -11.54 -9.64 5.06
CA ALA A 157 -12.47 -8.96 5.97
C ALA A 157 -12.72 -7.51 5.55
N THR A 158 -11.66 -6.76 5.25
CA THR A 158 -11.76 -5.37 4.77
C THR A 158 -12.58 -5.27 3.49
N SER A 159 -12.29 -6.13 2.50
CA SER A 159 -13.01 -6.15 1.22
C SER A 159 -14.49 -6.49 1.42
N LEU A 160 -14.79 -7.53 2.21
CA LEU A 160 -16.16 -7.94 2.50
C LEU A 160 -16.96 -6.84 3.19
N PHE A 161 -16.44 -6.27 4.28
CA PHE A 161 -17.16 -5.24 5.04
C PHE A 161 -17.20 -3.90 4.29
N GLY A 162 -16.18 -3.58 3.51
CA GLY A 162 -16.18 -2.40 2.63
C GLY A 162 -17.28 -2.48 1.57
N ILE A 163 -17.41 -3.63 0.88
CA ILE A 163 -18.50 -3.87 -0.08
C ILE A 163 -19.87 -3.82 0.61
N LEU A 164 -20.00 -4.40 1.82
CA LEU A 164 -21.24 -4.32 2.59
C LEU A 164 -21.62 -2.89 2.99
N LEU A 165 -20.63 -2.06 3.32
CA LEU A 165 -20.85 -0.71 3.85
C LEU A 165 -21.13 0.33 2.75
N PHE A 166 -20.46 0.21 1.60
CA PHE A 166 -20.45 1.22 0.55
C PHE A 166 -21.03 0.75 -0.79
N GLY A 167 -21.07 -0.57 -1.05
CA GLY A 167 -21.60 -1.14 -2.29
C GLY A 167 -20.93 -0.57 -3.54
N ASP A 168 -21.73 -0.17 -4.51
CA ASP A 168 -21.25 0.38 -5.80
C ASP A 168 -20.61 1.80 -5.67
N LYS A 169 -20.60 2.40 -4.47
CA LYS A 169 -20.06 3.76 -4.22
C LYS A 169 -18.63 3.79 -3.68
N ILE A 170 -17.95 2.63 -3.62
CA ILE A 170 -16.56 2.56 -3.16
C ILE A 170 -15.67 3.45 -4.03
N GLN A 171 -14.83 4.26 -3.39
CA GLN A 171 -13.81 5.08 -4.04
C GLN A 171 -12.48 4.31 -4.16
N ASP A 172 -11.61 4.76 -5.06
CA ASP A 172 -10.25 4.23 -5.22
C ASP A 172 -9.47 4.25 -3.89
N ASP A 173 -9.67 5.29 -3.09
CA ASP A 173 -9.29 5.34 -1.67
C ASP A 173 -10.54 5.19 -0.79
N VAL A 174 -10.69 4.02 -0.18
CA VAL A 174 -11.82 3.71 0.70
C VAL A 174 -11.94 4.67 1.89
N LEU A 175 -10.85 5.33 2.31
CA LEU A 175 -10.90 6.30 3.41
C LEU A 175 -11.68 7.56 3.02
N ALA A 176 -11.71 7.91 1.73
CA ALA A 176 -12.54 9.00 1.23
C ALA A 176 -14.03 8.71 1.41
N ASN A 177 -14.45 7.43 1.44
CA ASN A 177 -15.84 7.07 1.73
C ASN A 177 -16.27 7.38 3.17
N PHE A 178 -15.33 7.61 4.09
CA PHE A 178 -15.60 7.97 5.48
C PHE A 178 -15.67 9.49 5.72
N ASP A 179 -15.58 10.31 4.67
CA ASP A 179 -15.68 11.79 4.73
C ASP A 179 -17.13 12.31 4.96
N GLY A 180 -18.12 11.43 5.11
CA GLY A 180 -19.52 11.83 5.22
C GLY A 180 -20.32 11.02 6.23
N ASP A 181 -21.50 11.53 6.61
CA ASP A 181 -22.40 10.83 7.52
C ASP A 181 -22.91 9.52 6.89
N LEU A 182 -22.62 8.40 7.55
CA LEU A 182 -23.07 7.08 7.12
C LEU A 182 -24.51 6.80 7.58
N GLY A 183 -25.19 7.71 8.28
CA GLY A 183 -26.56 7.54 8.74
C GLY A 183 -26.69 6.56 9.92
N VAL A 184 -25.61 6.40 10.69
CA VAL A 184 -25.55 5.55 11.89
C VAL A 184 -25.22 6.43 13.09
N ARG A 185 -25.72 6.07 14.28
CA ARG A 185 -25.42 6.80 15.52
C ARG A 185 -23.90 6.84 15.75
N TYR A 186 -23.37 8.03 16.03
CA TYR A 186 -21.94 8.32 16.17
C TYR A 186 -21.11 8.11 14.89
N SER A 187 -21.71 8.14 13.69
CA SER A 187 -21.00 7.93 12.43
C SER A 187 -19.78 8.85 12.28
N THR A 188 -19.94 10.16 12.49
CA THR A 188 -18.83 11.13 12.34
C THR A 188 -17.64 10.77 13.23
N PHE A 189 -17.90 10.44 14.50
CA PHE A 189 -16.85 10.03 15.43
C PHE A 189 -16.16 8.72 15.01
N LEU A 190 -16.93 7.70 14.59
CA LEU A 190 -16.36 6.43 14.14
C LEU A 190 -15.56 6.59 12.85
N ASN A 191 -16.02 7.44 11.93
CA ASN A 191 -15.32 7.78 10.70
C ASN A 191 -13.97 8.45 11.00
N ASP A 192 -13.95 9.42 11.91
CA ASP A 192 -12.71 10.08 12.34
C ASP A 192 -11.74 9.09 12.96
N VAL A 193 -12.23 8.19 13.82
CA VAL A 193 -11.39 7.14 14.42
C VAL A 193 -10.80 6.24 13.33
N VAL A 194 -11.60 5.82 12.33
CA VAL A 194 -11.13 5.01 11.19
C VAL A 194 -10.04 5.74 10.40
N ARG A 195 -10.28 7.00 10.02
CA ARG A 195 -9.35 7.79 9.20
C ARG A 195 -8.06 8.10 9.94
N VAL A 196 -8.15 8.57 11.20
CA VAL A 196 -6.98 8.88 12.02
C VAL A 196 -6.18 7.61 12.37
N SER A 197 -6.86 6.53 12.78
CA SER A 197 -6.17 5.28 13.12
C SER A 197 -5.44 4.70 11.91
N TYR A 198 -6.04 4.75 10.72
CA TYR A 198 -5.40 4.30 9.49
C TYR A 198 -4.27 5.24 9.04
N GLY A 199 -4.45 6.56 9.17
CA GLY A 199 -3.38 7.54 8.93
C GLY A 199 -2.15 7.27 9.82
N ILE A 200 -2.37 7.03 11.12
CA ILE A 200 -1.30 6.64 12.05
C ILE A 200 -0.71 5.27 11.68
N HIS A 201 -1.53 4.29 11.32
CA HIS A 201 -1.07 2.98 10.84
C HIS A 201 -0.04 3.14 9.71
N LEU A 202 -0.35 3.93 8.69
CA LEU A 202 0.54 4.18 7.54
C LEU A 202 1.84 4.88 7.95
N ILE A 203 1.75 5.87 8.83
CA ILE A 203 2.91 6.56 9.40
C ILE A 203 3.84 5.56 10.11
N LEU A 204 3.28 4.59 10.83
CA LEU A 204 4.05 3.58 11.57
C LEU A 204 4.60 2.45 10.69
N VAL A 205 3.98 2.15 9.53
CA VAL A 205 4.53 1.18 8.56
C VAL A 205 5.72 1.76 7.79
N PHE A 206 5.66 3.06 7.47
CA PHE A 206 6.65 3.74 6.64
C PHE A 206 8.12 3.46 7.00
N PRO A 207 8.55 3.49 8.28
CA PRO A 207 9.96 3.38 8.64
C PRO A 207 10.57 2.03 8.32
N ILE A 208 9.77 0.95 8.40
CA ILE A 208 10.21 -0.42 8.09
C ILE A 208 10.50 -0.52 6.59
N VAL A 209 9.58 -0.03 5.76
CA VAL A 209 9.75 -0.03 4.30
C VAL A 209 10.90 0.89 3.89
N PHE A 210 10.99 2.07 4.50
CA PHE A 210 12.07 3.02 4.25
C PHE A 210 13.43 2.47 4.66
N PHE A 211 13.49 1.73 5.77
CA PHE A 211 14.71 1.07 6.23
C PHE A 211 15.25 0.10 5.18
N SER A 212 14.39 -0.79 4.67
CA SER A 212 14.78 -1.74 3.64
C SER A 212 15.15 -1.06 2.32
N LEU A 213 14.41 -0.02 1.91
CA LEU A 213 14.77 0.80 0.74
C LEU A 213 16.18 1.37 0.88
N ARG A 214 16.49 1.97 2.04
CA ARG A 214 17.78 2.58 2.32
C ARG A 214 18.91 1.54 2.29
N LEU A 215 18.72 0.37 2.89
CA LEU A 215 19.73 -0.70 2.86
C LEU A 215 19.97 -1.23 1.46
N ASN A 216 18.91 -1.46 0.67
CA ASN A 216 19.04 -1.93 -0.70
C ASN A 216 19.74 -0.90 -1.60
N LEU A 217 19.41 0.39 -1.45
CA LEU A 217 20.06 1.46 -2.21
C LEU A 217 21.54 1.62 -1.81
N ASP A 218 21.86 1.56 -0.51
CA ASP A 218 23.24 1.63 -0.03
C ASP A 218 24.07 0.45 -0.54
N GLY A 219 23.53 -0.78 -0.48
CA GLY A 219 24.20 -1.96 -1.03
C GLY A 219 24.43 -1.89 -2.54
N LEU A 220 23.53 -1.22 -3.28
CA LEU A 220 23.66 -1.02 -4.73
C LEU A 220 24.73 0.03 -5.07
N LEU A 221 24.75 1.16 -4.36
CA LEU A 221 25.66 2.28 -4.65
C LEU A 221 27.05 2.11 -4.02
N PHE A 222 27.14 1.43 -2.87
CA PHE A 222 28.34 1.28 -2.08
C PHE A 222 28.60 -0.18 -1.67
N PRO A 223 28.74 -1.12 -2.63
CA PRO A 223 28.82 -2.55 -2.33
C PRO A 223 30.02 -2.98 -1.48
N HIS A 224 31.10 -2.19 -1.44
CA HIS A 224 32.34 -2.48 -0.71
C HIS A 224 32.52 -1.60 0.55
N ALA A 225 31.53 -0.78 0.90
CA ALA A 225 31.62 0.08 2.06
C ALA A 225 31.32 -0.69 3.36
N ILE A 226 31.75 -0.13 4.50
CA ILE A 226 31.36 -0.62 5.83
C ILE A 226 29.82 -0.63 5.98
N PRO A 227 29.23 -1.43 6.87
CA PRO A 227 27.78 -1.43 7.05
C PRO A 227 27.24 -0.03 7.37
N LEU A 228 26.13 0.34 6.74
CA LEU A 228 25.54 1.69 6.84
C LEU A 228 25.26 2.14 8.28
N ALA A 229 25.01 1.20 9.19
CA ALA A 229 24.75 1.48 10.61
C ALA A 229 25.94 2.17 11.32
N PHE A 230 27.17 1.99 10.83
CA PHE A 230 28.39 2.55 11.43
C PHE A 230 28.83 3.87 10.79
N ASP A 231 28.32 4.22 9.61
CA ASP A 231 28.68 5.45 8.90
C ASP A 231 27.58 6.51 9.00
N ASN A 232 27.71 7.39 10.01
CA ASN A 232 26.72 8.43 10.29
C ASN A 232 26.51 9.39 9.10
N LYS A 233 27.59 9.79 8.42
CA LYS A 233 27.52 10.80 7.35
C LYS A 233 26.74 10.25 6.16
N ARG A 234 27.10 9.04 5.72
CA ARG A 234 26.41 8.36 4.63
C ARG A 234 24.98 8.01 5.00
N PHE A 235 24.74 7.56 6.24
CA PHE A 235 23.39 7.27 6.74
C PHE A 235 22.46 8.48 6.60
N PHE A 236 22.87 9.66 7.08
CA PHE A 236 22.05 10.86 6.99
C PHE A 236 21.93 11.35 5.54
N PHE A 237 23.01 11.32 4.76
CA PHE A 237 22.99 11.74 3.36
C PHE A 237 22.01 10.92 2.51
N VAL A 238 22.10 9.59 2.57
CA VAL A 238 21.18 8.69 1.85
C VAL A 238 19.75 8.87 2.35
N THR A 239 19.54 9.03 3.66
CA THR A 239 18.21 9.25 4.25
C THR A 239 17.58 10.55 3.76
N ILE A 240 18.33 11.66 3.73
CA ILE A 240 17.83 12.97 3.27
C ILE A 240 17.48 12.92 1.79
N ILE A 241 18.35 12.35 0.95
CA ILE A 241 18.10 12.24 -0.50
C ILE A 241 16.87 11.37 -0.78
N LEU A 242 16.78 10.20 -0.14
CA LEU A 242 15.62 9.32 -0.29
C LEU A 242 14.33 10.00 0.20
N MET A 243 14.38 10.71 1.32
CA MET A 243 13.21 11.42 1.83
C MET A 243 12.79 12.55 0.90
N ALA A 244 13.73 13.32 0.36
CA ALA A 244 13.45 14.36 -0.62
C ALA A 244 12.78 13.77 -1.87
N PHE A 245 13.28 12.65 -2.38
CA PHE A 245 12.66 11.94 -3.51
C PHE A 245 11.24 11.45 -3.18
N VAL A 246 11.04 10.87 -2.00
CA VAL A 246 9.71 10.44 -1.53
C VAL A 246 8.75 11.61 -1.39
N PHE A 247 9.20 12.74 -0.85
CA PHE A 247 8.41 13.95 -0.67
C PHE A 247 7.98 14.54 -2.01
N VAL A 248 8.92 14.67 -2.97
CA VAL A 248 8.62 15.12 -4.33
C VAL A 248 7.59 14.18 -4.96
N GLY A 249 7.84 12.88 -4.96
CA GLY A 249 6.90 11.89 -5.52
C GLY A 249 5.51 11.98 -4.87
N ALA A 250 5.43 12.20 -3.56
CA ALA A 250 4.14 12.29 -2.86
C ALA A 250 3.31 13.53 -3.25
N ASN A 251 3.95 14.62 -3.68
CA ASN A 251 3.25 15.84 -4.13
C ASN A 251 2.84 15.77 -5.59
N TYR A 252 3.59 15.06 -6.44
CA TYR A 252 3.33 15.00 -7.89
C TYR A 252 2.47 13.81 -8.33
N VAL A 253 2.21 12.83 -7.46
CA VAL A 253 1.34 11.70 -7.78
C VAL A 253 -0.11 12.04 -7.41
N PRO A 254 -0.99 12.30 -8.41
CA PRO A 254 -2.35 12.78 -8.16
C PRO A 254 -3.29 11.66 -7.67
N SER A 255 -3.02 10.40 -8.04
CA SER A 255 -3.80 9.26 -7.60
C SER A 255 -2.90 8.07 -7.25
N ILE A 256 -3.13 7.52 -6.06
CA ILE A 256 -2.42 6.36 -5.53
C ILE A 256 -2.79 5.10 -6.31
N TRP A 257 -4.00 5.04 -6.86
CA TRP A 257 -4.49 3.91 -7.65
C TRP A 257 -3.60 3.62 -8.86
N TYR A 258 -3.33 4.64 -9.68
CA TYR A 258 -2.44 4.49 -10.84
C TYR A 258 -1.02 4.09 -10.44
N ALA A 259 -0.54 4.62 -9.30
CA ALA A 259 0.79 4.32 -8.82
C ALA A 259 0.92 2.84 -8.37
N PHE A 260 -0.12 2.28 -7.73
CA PHE A 260 -0.20 0.84 -7.41
C PHE A 260 -0.30 -0.02 -8.67
N GLN A 261 -1.15 0.35 -9.62
CA GLN A 261 -1.31 -0.41 -10.86
C GLN A 261 0.01 -0.51 -11.64
N PHE A 262 0.72 0.62 -11.81
CA PHE A 262 1.98 0.65 -12.54
C PHE A 262 3.09 -0.13 -11.83
N THR A 263 3.28 0.12 -10.53
CA THR A 263 4.35 -0.54 -9.77
C THR A 263 4.07 -2.03 -9.57
N GLY A 264 2.80 -2.41 -9.45
CA GLY A 264 2.38 -3.80 -9.41
C GLY A 264 2.68 -4.55 -10.70
N ALA A 265 2.33 -3.93 -11.83
CA ALA A 265 2.50 -4.53 -13.14
C ALA A 265 3.98 -4.65 -13.54
N THR A 266 4.85 -3.80 -12.99
CA THR A 266 6.27 -3.73 -13.35
C THR A 266 7.14 -4.30 -12.23
N THR A 267 7.41 -3.49 -11.21
CA THR A 267 8.38 -3.78 -10.15
C THR A 267 7.98 -5.01 -9.33
N ALA A 268 6.71 -5.11 -8.94
CA ALA A 268 6.29 -6.18 -8.04
C ALA A 268 6.26 -7.55 -8.75
N LEU A 269 5.71 -7.62 -9.97
CA LEU A 269 5.79 -8.83 -10.79
C LEU A 269 7.24 -9.24 -11.09
N SER A 270 8.11 -8.27 -11.41
CA SER A 270 9.52 -8.54 -11.70
C SER A 270 10.25 -9.11 -10.48
N ALA A 271 10.19 -8.42 -9.35
CA ALA A 271 10.92 -8.79 -8.14
C ALA A 271 10.33 -10.03 -7.44
N GLY A 272 9.00 -10.18 -7.45
CA GLY A 272 8.30 -11.26 -6.75
C GLY A 272 8.22 -12.57 -7.52
N TYR A 273 8.18 -12.52 -8.87
CA TYR A 273 7.91 -13.71 -9.68
C TYR A 273 8.96 -13.94 -10.76
N ILE A 274 9.30 -12.93 -11.56
CA ILE A 274 10.20 -13.11 -12.71
C ILE A 274 11.63 -13.41 -12.26
N PHE A 275 12.23 -12.58 -11.40
CA PHE A 275 13.62 -12.78 -10.96
C PHE A 275 13.83 -14.06 -10.16
N PRO A 276 13.01 -14.41 -9.15
CA PRO A 276 13.16 -15.67 -8.43
C PRO A 276 13.06 -16.89 -9.36
N ALA A 277 12.09 -16.88 -10.29
CA ALA A 277 11.93 -17.95 -11.27
C ALA A 277 13.11 -18.04 -12.26
N ALA A 278 13.65 -16.89 -12.70
CA ALA A 278 14.82 -16.85 -13.57
C ALA A 278 16.07 -17.40 -12.88
N ILE A 279 16.25 -17.10 -11.59
CA ILE A 279 17.34 -17.66 -10.77
C ILE A 279 17.19 -19.18 -10.65
N ALA A 280 15.98 -19.69 -10.39
CA ALA A 280 15.71 -21.12 -10.32
C ALA A 280 15.96 -21.86 -11.65
N LEU A 281 15.64 -21.22 -12.79
CA LEU A 281 15.95 -21.77 -14.12
C LEU A 281 17.45 -21.82 -14.41
N LYS A 282 18.19 -20.78 -14.00
CA LYS A 282 19.64 -20.66 -14.20
C LYS A 282 20.45 -21.37 -13.11
N ASP A 283 19.82 -22.26 -12.34
CA ASP A 283 20.48 -22.96 -11.26
C ASP A 283 21.65 -23.82 -11.78
N LYS A 284 22.87 -23.32 -11.54
CA LYS A 284 24.14 -23.98 -11.86
C LYS A 284 24.52 -25.07 -10.86
N ARG A 285 23.92 -25.06 -9.67
CA ARG A 285 24.25 -26.00 -8.58
C ARG A 285 23.40 -27.28 -8.63
N GLY A 286 22.39 -27.33 -9.52
CA GLY A 286 21.61 -28.53 -9.79
C GLY A 286 20.64 -28.93 -8.67
N VAL A 287 20.28 -27.97 -7.81
CA VAL A 287 19.31 -28.12 -6.72
C VAL A 287 17.88 -28.17 -7.26
N ALA A 288 17.58 -27.41 -8.32
CA ALA A 288 16.25 -27.33 -8.91
C ALA A 288 15.89 -28.58 -9.73
N THR A 289 14.77 -29.22 -9.39
CA THR A 289 14.27 -30.39 -10.11
C THR A 289 13.71 -30.01 -11.49
N LYS A 290 13.49 -31.00 -12.36
CA LYS A 290 12.81 -30.77 -13.66
C LYS A 290 11.42 -30.14 -13.50
N LYS A 291 10.71 -30.48 -12.41
CA LYS A 291 9.40 -29.90 -12.08
C LYS A 291 9.52 -28.43 -11.68
N ASP A 292 10.52 -28.09 -10.87
CA ASP A 292 10.76 -26.71 -10.43
C ASP A 292 11.14 -25.80 -11.61
N LYS A 293 11.90 -26.34 -12.57
CA LYS A 293 12.24 -25.63 -13.81
C LYS A 293 11.01 -25.40 -14.69
N LEU A 294 10.15 -26.41 -14.85
CA LEU A 294 8.88 -26.25 -15.56
C LEU A 294 7.98 -25.21 -14.87
N LEU A 295 7.84 -25.29 -13.55
CA LEU A 295 7.06 -24.34 -12.76
C LEU A 295 7.61 -22.91 -12.90
N SER A 296 8.92 -22.74 -12.83
CA SER A 296 9.58 -21.44 -12.99
C SER A 296 9.33 -20.84 -14.38
N LEU A 297 9.39 -21.67 -15.44
CA LEU A 297 9.04 -21.23 -16.79
C LEU A 297 7.59 -20.76 -16.87
N LEU A 298 6.65 -21.52 -16.30
CA LEU A 298 5.23 -21.15 -16.27
C LEU A 298 5.00 -19.84 -15.51
N ILE A 299 5.67 -19.64 -14.37
CA ILE A 299 5.58 -18.40 -13.58
C ILE A 299 6.07 -17.20 -14.39
N ILE A 300 7.19 -17.33 -15.12
CA ILE A 300 7.69 -16.24 -15.96
C ILE A 300 6.70 -15.90 -17.07
N VAL A 301 6.20 -16.91 -17.80
CA VAL A 301 5.24 -16.70 -18.89
C VAL A 301 3.98 -16.01 -18.37
N LEU A 302 3.45 -16.46 -17.23
CA LEU A 302 2.27 -15.87 -16.61
C LEU A 302 2.54 -14.44 -16.11
N ALA A 303 3.66 -14.19 -15.45
CA ALA A 303 4.00 -12.86 -14.95
C ALA A 303 4.18 -11.85 -16.08
N VAL A 304 4.84 -12.25 -17.18
CA VAL A 304 5.03 -11.40 -18.36
C VAL A 304 3.70 -11.14 -19.06
N SER A 305 2.85 -12.15 -19.25
CA SER A 305 1.55 -11.95 -19.89
C SER A 305 0.63 -11.06 -19.05
N CYS A 306 0.55 -11.28 -17.73
CA CYS A 306 -0.19 -10.41 -16.81
C CYS A 306 0.34 -8.96 -16.82
N SER A 307 1.66 -8.78 -16.85
CA SER A 307 2.28 -7.45 -16.92
C SER A 307 1.88 -6.70 -18.21
N ILE A 308 1.98 -7.37 -19.36
CA ILE A 308 1.60 -6.80 -20.66
C ILE A 308 0.11 -6.43 -20.67
N ILE A 309 -0.77 -7.35 -20.25
CA ILE A 309 -2.22 -7.11 -20.23
C ILE A 309 -2.55 -5.94 -19.29
N ALA A 310 -1.96 -5.88 -18.10
CA ALA A 310 -2.19 -4.81 -17.15
C ALA A 310 -1.74 -3.45 -17.70
N ILE A 311 -0.54 -3.37 -18.31
CA ILE A 311 -0.03 -2.12 -18.88
C ILE A 311 -0.91 -1.67 -20.05
N CYS A 312 -1.27 -2.57 -20.96
CA CYS A 312 -2.16 -2.26 -22.08
C CYS A 312 -3.54 -1.77 -21.60
N SER A 313 -4.13 -2.44 -20.60
CA SER A 313 -5.42 -2.06 -20.02
C SER A 313 -5.37 -0.69 -19.31
N ASN A 314 -4.28 -0.42 -18.59
CA ASN A 314 -4.06 0.88 -17.96
C ASN A 314 -3.92 2.00 -19.00
N LEU A 315 -3.15 1.78 -20.07
CA LEU A 315 -2.98 2.75 -21.16
C LEU A 315 -4.31 3.03 -21.88
N TYR A 316 -5.10 1.99 -22.13
CA TYR A 316 -6.42 2.12 -22.73
C TYR A 316 -7.37 2.94 -21.85
N THR A 317 -7.41 2.65 -20.56
CA THR A 317 -8.22 3.40 -19.59
C THR A 317 -7.79 4.87 -19.50
N PHE A 318 -6.48 5.13 -19.57
CA PHE A 318 -5.93 6.49 -19.55
C PHE A 318 -6.32 7.28 -20.80
N GLY A 319 -6.18 6.67 -21.98
CA GLY A 319 -6.53 7.27 -23.26
C GLY A 319 -8.02 7.66 -23.35
N ASN A 320 -8.92 6.81 -22.84
CA ASN A 320 -10.35 7.10 -22.81
C ASN A 320 -10.76 8.20 -21.81
N LYS A 321 -10.06 8.34 -20.68
CA LYS A 321 -10.29 9.46 -19.75
C LYS A 321 -9.88 10.80 -20.35
N THR A 322 -8.79 10.86 -21.10
CA THR A 322 -8.36 12.10 -21.77
C THR A 322 -9.33 12.55 -22.85
N THR A 323 -9.88 11.63 -23.65
CA THR A 323 -10.83 11.97 -24.73
C THR A 323 -12.24 12.34 -24.23
N SER A 324 -12.62 11.92 -23.03
CA SER A 324 -13.90 12.29 -22.40
C SER A 324 -13.87 13.64 -21.67
N HIS A 325 -12.69 14.16 -21.32
CA HIS A 325 -12.53 15.51 -20.78
C HIS A 325 -12.40 16.61 -21.86
N GLU A 326 -12.17 16.24 -23.12
CA GLU A 326 -12.10 17.17 -24.27
C GLU A 326 -13.44 17.39 -24.99
N ASN A 327 -14.49 16.64 -24.63
CA ASN A 327 -15.86 16.80 -25.15
C ASN A 327 -16.80 17.36 -24.08
#